data_AF-A0A257HYZ1-F1
#
_entry.id   AF-A0A257HYZ1-F1
#
_cell.length_a   1.000
_cell.length_b   1.000
_cell.length_c   1.000
_cell.angle_alpha   90.00
_cell.angle_beta   90.00
_cell.angle_gamma   90.00
#
_symmetry.space_group_name_H-M   'P 1'
#
loop_
_entity.id
_entity.type
_entity.pdbx_description
1 polymer ?
#
loop_
_entity_poly.entity_id
_entity_poly.type
_entity_poly.pdbx_seq_one_letter_code
_entity_poly.pdbx_strand_id
1 'polypeptide(L)'
;MNYKNLLALILIPVLYVSCKEKQNTVTLTPEIIQPAAKNLVTAYGPTRMVRSVKQAKNGDILIASYTGLWRYDGKMFTNITTAIAVPSIWDVMEDKKGNLWIGTKDSGLYYYDGKNFLHYTTRQGLPSNMALQLFEDKAGSIWTNAGGATRFDGKSFKTYTTKDGLPDNGVSTFMEDKSGKLWIGTRGDACYFDGKTFTVFKNKEGKPFHNVWSIVEDQKGTIWFGAEIIKEFKNSTYYMDGAPGLWRYDGTNYTKVSEMGASAIMQDKQGNIWTTGAEKHIGISPWKLLRYDQSTLNNEKPAITEIASINKMLCRIIEATDGRIWFGSINGVYRWNGKDLTNFQGKQDQVYNIDQKESRITWKGSMKISAAEKHVGYVSISKGELWLENNRLVGGAATIDMNAMEFADKNDKNTPIQHLQSADYFDVKRFPFATIEISQVDSLTDKTVQITGYLTIKTVSRLVSFPATIEVKNGILNANAKLTIDRTNWGINFQSGKFYKKMADQIVSDEIDFEIKIVAKK
;
A
#
# COMPACT_ATOMS: atom_id res chain seq x y z
N MET A 1 33.40 -38.11 59.47
CA MET A 1 34.48 -37.10 59.61
C MET A 1 35.12 -36.91 58.26
N ASN A 2 35.33 -35.65 57.90
CA ASN A 2 36.08 -35.12 56.75
C ASN A 2 37.31 -35.95 56.34
N TYR A 3 37.68 -35.94 55.06
CA TYR A 3 38.93 -35.29 54.64
C TYR A 3 38.92 -34.92 53.14
N LYS A 4 39.63 -33.82 52.86
CA LYS A 4 39.66 -33.00 51.65
C LYS A 4 40.51 -33.59 50.51
N ASN A 5 40.12 -33.22 49.29
CA ASN A 5 40.90 -32.85 48.09
C ASN A 5 42.32 -33.41 47.88
N LEU A 6 42.51 -34.08 46.74
CA LEU A 6 43.73 -33.97 45.95
C LEU A 6 43.38 -33.76 44.47
N LEU A 7 43.85 -32.65 43.91
CA LEU A 7 43.76 -32.28 42.50
C LEU A 7 44.71 -33.15 41.66
N ALA A 8 44.23 -33.68 40.54
CA ALA A 8 45.07 -34.12 39.43
C ALA A 8 44.57 -33.45 38.14
N LEU A 9 45.40 -32.56 37.58
CA LEU A 9 45.25 -31.99 36.25
C LEU A 9 45.34 -33.11 35.20
N ILE A 10 44.38 -33.16 34.28
CA ILE A 10 44.53 -33.83 32.99
C ILE A 10 44.23 -32.80 31.90
N LEU A 11 45.28 -32.40 31.18
CA LEU A 11 45.21 -31.61 29.95
C LEU A 11 44.49 -32.44 28.87
N ILE A 12 43.41 -31.90 28.30
CA ILE A 12 42.79 -32.42 27.08
C ILE A 12 43.00 -31.37 25.97
N PRO A 13 43.48 -31.74 24.78
CA PRO A 13 43.74 -30.79 23.70
C PRO A 13 42.43 -30.22 23.16
N VAL A 14 42.32 -28.88 23.11
CA VAL A 14 41.22 -28.19 22.44
C VAL A 14 41.46 -28.26 20.93
N LEU A 15 40.78 -29.18 20.26
CA LEU A 15 40.62 -29.14 18.80
C LEU A 15 39.51 -28.12 18.48
N TYR A 16 39.91 -26.94 18.01
CA TYR A 16 39.00 -25.97 17.39
C TYR A 16 38.46 -26.55 16.07
N VAL A 17 37.29 -27.19 16.12
CA VAL A 17 36.49 -27.41 14.92
C VAL A 17 35.66 -26.15 14.71
N SER A 18 36.01 -25.38 13.68
CA SER A 18 35.20 -24.29 13.16
C SER A 18 33.83 -24.85 12.75
N CYS A 19 32.82 -24.59 13.58
CA CYS A 19 31.43 -24.86 13.24
C CYS A 19 30.98 -23.78 12.25
N LYS A 20 31.17 -24.02 10.95
CA LYS A 20 30.39 -23.30 9.93
C LYS A 20 28.95 -23.77 10.09
N GLU A 21 28.12 -22.95 10.73
CA GLU A 21 26.67 -23.08 10.63
C GLU A 21 26.28 -23.00 9.15
N LYS A 22 25.99 -24.14 8.54
CA LYS A 22 25.20 -24.20 7.31
C LYS A 22 23.78 -23.81 7.71
N GLN A 23 23.42 -22.54 7.48
CA GLN A 23 22.02 -22.15 7.41
C GLN A 23 21.37 -22.94 6.27
N ASN A 24 20.60 -23.97 6.61
CA ASN A 24 19.68 -24.62 5.69
C ASN A 24 18.54 -23.64 5.41
N THR A 25 18.74 -22.73 4.45
CA THR A 25 17.65 -21.96 3.85
C THR A 25 16.84 -22.89 2.97
N VAL A 26 15.78 -23.48 3.53
CA VAL A 26 14.73 -24.12 2.74
C VAL A 26 13.97 -23.00 2.05
N THR A 27 14.31 -22.72 0.79
CA THR A 27 13.51 -21.82 -0.05
C THR A 27 12.21 -22.55 -0.41
N LEU A 28 11.15 -22.29 0.36
CA LEU A 28 9.82 -22.77 0.01
C LEU A 28 9.41 -22.13 -1.31
N THR A 29 8.87 -22.93 -2.24
CA THR A 29 8.28 -22.41 -3.48
C THR A 29 7.17 -21.41 -3.15
N PRO A 30 7.08 -20.28 -3.86
CA PRO A 30 6.03 -19.30 -3.65
C PRO A 30 4.65 -19.93 -3.87
N GLU A 31 3.67 -19.45 -3.10
CA GLU A 31 2.29 -19.92 -3.21
C GLU A 31 1.73 -19.49 -4.57
N ILE A 32 1.18 -20.45 -5.33
CA ILE A 32 0.52 -20.20 -6.61
C ILE A 32 -0.95 -19.92 -6.35
N ILE A 33 -1.39 -18.71 -6.66
CA ILE A 33 -2.78 -18.30 -6.52
C ILE A 33 -3.40 -18.16 -7.91
N GLN A 34 -4.42 -18.96 -8.18
CA GLN A 34 -5.21 -18.86 -9.41
C GLN A 34 -6.41 -17.95 -9.19
N PRO A 35 -6.62 -16.91 -10.02
CA PRO A 35 -7.76 -16.02 -9.88
C PRO A 35 -9.04 -16.74 -10.28
N ALA A 36 -9.92 -17.01 -9.30
CA ALA A 36 -11.19 -17.71 -9.52
C ALA A 36 -12.37 -16.78 -9.89
N ALA A 37 -12.22 -15.47 -9.70
CA ALA A 37 -13.26 -14.47 -9.96
C ALA A 37 -12.94 -13.63 -11.21
N LYS A 38 -13.98 -13.13 -11.88
CA LYS A 38 -13.81 -12.13 -12.96
C LYS A 38 -13.25 -10.83 -12.38
N ASN A 39 -12.36 -10.20 -13.14
CA ASN A 39 -11.84 -8.87 -12.80
C ASN A 39 -12.98 -7.85 -12.81
N LEU A 40 -12.95 -6.92 -11.85
CA LEU A 40 -13.86 -5.77 -11.83
C LEU A 40 -13.53 -4.83 -12.99
N VAL A 41 -14.52 -4.47 -13.81
CA VAL A 41 -14.38 -3.51 -14.93
C VAL A 41 -15.35 -2.34 -14.73
N THR A 42 -14.87 -1.10 -14.84
CA THR A 42 -15.66 0.12 -14.59
C THR A 42 -15.12 1.30 -15.39
N ALA A 43 -15.95 2.32 -15.62
CA ALA A 43 -15.53 3.58 -16.24
C ALA A 43 -14.71 4.46 -15.28
N TYR A 44 -14.70 4.12 -13.99
CA TYR A 44 -14.09 4.92 -12.93
C TYR A 44 -12.80 4.29 -12.41
N GLY A 45 -11.82 5.14 -12.13
CA GLY A 45 -10.55 4.73 -11.56
C GLY A 45 -10.64 4.48 -10.05
N PRO A 46 -9.54 4.01 -9.43
CA PRO A 46 -9.47 3.84 -7.98
C PRO A 46 -9.74 5.16 -7.25
N THR A 47 -10.51 5.08 -6.17
CA THR A 47 -10.95 6.24 -5.37
C THR A 47 -10.13 6.45 -4.09
N ARG A 48 -9.21 5.53 -3.78
CA ARG A 48 -8.42 5.58 -2.54
C ARG A 48 -6.96 5.29 -2.79
N MET A 49 -6.15 6.27 -2.38
CA MET A 49 -4.70 6.29 -2.33
C MET A 49 -4.05 5.62 -3.54
N VAL A 50 -3.86 6.39 -4.61
CA VAL A 50 -3.05 5.98 -5.75
C VAL A 50 -1.61 6.36 -5.48
N ARG A 51 -0.76 5.37 -5.16
CA ARG A 51 0.64 5.58 -4.81
C ARG A 51 1.56 5.61 -6.03
N SER A 52 1.23 4.82 -7.04
CA SER A 52 2.06 4.68 -8.24
C SER A 52 1.19 4.58 -9.49
N VAL A 53 1.67 5.24 -10.54
CA VAL A 53 1.13 5.14 -11.90
C VAL A 53 2.31 4.85 -12.81
N LYS A 54 2.20 3.82 -13.66
CA LYS A 54 3.20 3.45 -14.66
C LYS A 54 2.50 3.06 -15.96
N GLN A 55 3.19 3.20 -17.09
CA GLN A 55 2.68 2.69 -18.36
C GLN A 55 3.27 1.31 -18.63
N ALA A 56 2.42 0.36 -18.98
CA ALA A 56 2.79 -0.95 -19.48
C ALA A 56 3.26 -0.87 -20.94
N LYS A 57 4.03 -1.86 -21.41
CA LYS A 57 4.55 -1.91 -22.78
C LYS A 57 3.46 -1.95 -23.84
N ASN A 58 2.28 -2.50 -23.51
CA ASN A 58 1.12 -2.51 -24.39
C ASN A 58 0.42 -1.15 -24.49
N GLY A 59 0.87 -0.15 -23.75
CA GLY A 59 0.33 1.21 -23.72
C GLY A 59 -0.66 1.47 -22.58
N ASP A 60 -1.14 0.43 -21.89
CA ASP A 60 -2.08 0.57 -20.79
C ASP A 60 -1.45 1.30 -19.60
N ILE A 61 -2.29 1.99 -18.83
CA ILE A 61 -1.85 2.64 -17.59
C ILE A 61 -2.10 1.71 -16.41
N LEU A 62 -1.03 1.29 -15.74
CA LEU A 62 -1.05 0.52 -14.50
C LEU A 62 -1.08 1.47 -13.30
N ILE A 63 -1.98 1.21 -12.37
CA ILE A 63 -2.29 2.10 -11.26
C ILE A 63 -2.32 1.28 -9.97
N ALA A 64 -1.32 1.48 -9.12
CA ALA A 64 -1.25 0.88 -7.79
C ALA A 64 -2.03 1.72 -6.80
N SER A 65 -3.06 1.13 -6.19
CA SER A 65 -3.89 1.80 -5.18
C SER A 65 -4.13 0.94 -3.94
N TYR A 66 -4.74 1.55 -2.92
CA TYR A 66 -5.14 0.81 -1.72
C TYR A 66 -6.32 -0.15 -1.97
N THR A 67 -7.04 0.05 -3.07
CA THR A 67 -8.16 -0.80 -3.52
C THR A 67 -7.74 -1.85 -4.54
N GLY A 68 -6.44 -1.97 -4.84
CA GLY A 68 -5.88 -3.00 -5.73
C GLY A 68 -5.04 -2.43 -6.86
N LEU A 69 -4.68 -3.31 -7.80
CA LEU A 69 -3.95 -2.96 -9.01
C LEU A 69 -4.96 -2.78 -10.14
N TRP A 70 -4.99 -1.59 -10.69
CA TRP A 70 -5.89 -1.21 -11.76
C TRP A 70 -5.13 -1.05 -13.08
N ARG A 71 -5.78 -1.39 -14.18
CA ARG A 71 -5.32 -1.19 -15.54
C ARG A 71 -6.32 -0.34 -16.29
N TYR A 72 -5.87 0.71 -16.95
CA TYR A 72 -6.69 1.53 -17.84
C TYR A 72 -6.25 1.31 -19.29
N ASP A 73 -7.17 0.83 -20.12
CA ASP A 73 -6.93 0.46 -21.53
C ASP A 73 -7.20 1.62 -22.52
N GLY A 74 -7.34 2.84 -22.00
CA GLY A 74 -7.76 4.01 -22.79
C GLY A 74 -9.27 4.24 -22.81
N LYS A 75 -10.07 3.30 -22.30
CA LYS A 75 -11.54 3.40 -22.20
C LYS A 75 -12.03 3.06 -20.80
N MET A 76 -11.67 1.89 -20.28
CA MET A 76 -12.19 1.31 -19.05
C MET A 76 -11.06 0.99 -18.07
N PHE A 77 -11.38 1.02 -16.78
CA PHE A 77 -10.52 0.55 -15.70
C PHE A 77 -10.87 -0.89 -15.36
N THR A 78 -9.86 -1.75 -15.25
CA THR A 78 -9.97 -3.14 -14.81
C THR A 78 -9.12 -3.35 -13.55
N ASN A 79 -9.71 -3.81 -12.44
CA ASN A 79 -8.94 -4.22 -11.26
C ASN A 79 -8.47 -5.68 -11.45
N ILE A 80 -7.17 -5.87 -11.63
CA ILE A 80 -6.53 -7.17 -11.93
C ILE A 80 -6.40 -8.03 -10.66
N THR A 81 -6.40 -7.40 -9.49
CA THR A 81 -6.20 -8.08 -8.21
C THR A 81 -7.50 -8.43 -7.49
N THR A 82 -8.65 -8.20 -8.12
CA THR A 82 -9.98 -8.49 -7.55
C THR A 82 -10.07 -9.91 -6.99
N ALA A 83 -9.62 -10.90 -7.76
CA ALA A 83 -9.76 -12.31 -7.40
C ALA A 83 -8.88 -12.76 -6.22
N ILE A 84 -7.79 -12.04 -5.93
CA ILE A 84 -6.86 -12.36 -4.83
C ILE A 84 -6.99 -11.38 -3.66
N ALA A 85 -7.71 -10.28 -3.89
CA ALA A 85 -7.99 -9.21 -2.95
C ALA A 85 -6.75 -8.71 -2.22
N VAL A 86 -5.79 -8.19 -2.97
CA VAL A 86 -4.57 -7.59 -2.41
C VAL A 86 -4.84 -6.13 -2.06
N PRO A 87 -4.88 -5.74 -0.77
CA PRO A 87 -4.99 -4.35 -0.39
C PRO A 87 -3.65 -3.61 -0.44
N SER A 88 -3.75 -2.29 -0.33
CA SER A 88 -2.60 -1.43 0.02
C SER A 88 -1.41 -1.69 -0.91
N ILE A 89 -1.67 -1.67 -2.21
CA ILE A 89 -0.62 -1.78 -3.23
C ILE A 89 0.08 -0.43 -3.33
N TRP A 90 1.40 -0.44 -3.20
CA TRP A 90 2.23 0.77 -3.18
C TRP A 90 2.93 1.02 -4.51
N ASP A 91 3.39 -0.04 -5.16
CA ASP A 91 4.01 0.08 -6.47
C ASP A 91 3.65 -1.12 -7.35
N VAL A 92 3.70 -0.89 -8.65
CA VAL A 92 3.58 -1.91 -9.68
C VAL A 92 4.69 -1.69 -10.69
N MET A 93 5.21 -2.75 -11.28
CA MET A 93 6.20 -2.67 -12.34
C MET A 93 6.02 -3.83 -13.30
N GLU A 94 6.02 -3.55 -14.60
CA GLU A 94 6.17 -4.59 -15.62
C GLU A 94 7.66 -4.87 -15.81
N ASP A 95 8.09 -6.13 -15.65
CA ASP A 95 9.46 -6.53 -15.90
C ASP A 95 9.77 -6.60 -17.41
N LYS A 96 11.06 -6.74 -17.78
CA LYS A 96 11.48 -6.89 -19.18
C LYS A 96 10.81 -8.06 -19.91
N LYS A 97 10.35 -9.09 -19.21
CA LYS A 97 9.66 -10.26 -19.78
C LYS A 97 8.15 -10.05 -19.94
N GLY A 98 7.60 -8.95 -19.43
CA GLY A 98 6.18 -8.60 -19.54
C GLY A 98 5.31 -9.05 -18.37
N ASN A 99 5.92 -9.52 -17.28
CA ASN A 99 5.20 -9.93 -16.08
C ASN A 99 5.09 -8.76 -15.11
N LEU A 100 4.06 -8.77 -14.26
CA LEU A 100 3.86 -7.69 -13.29
C LEU A 100 4.41 -8.08 -11.93
N TRP A 101 5.26 -7.21 -11.38
CA TRP A 101 5.64 -7.19 -9.97
C TRP A 101 4.78 -6.19 -9.22
N ILE A 102 4.31 -6.58 -8.05
CA ILE A 102 3.37 -5.83 -7.24
C ILE A 102 3.92 -5.73 -5.82
N GLY A 103 4.21 -4.50 -5.40
CA GLY A 103 4.70 -4.17 -4.08
C GLY A 103 3.55 -3.77 -3.16
N THR A 104 3.51 -4.35 -1.97
CA THR A 104 2.44 -4.10 -1.00
C THR A 104 2.98 -3.57 0.33
N LYS A 105 2.10 -2.90 1.08
CA LYS A 105 2.47 -2.34 2.38
C LYS A 105 2.83 -3.39 3.43
N ASP A 106 2.04 -4.44 3.52
CA ASP A 106 2.11 -5.38 4.65
C ASP A 106 1.93 -6.85 4.21
N SER A 107 1.79 -7.11 2.90
CA SER A 107 1.49 -8.42 2.33
C SER A 107 2.61 -8.97 1.46
N GLY A 108 3.83 -8.43 1.52
CA GLY A 108 4.97 -8.90 0.73
C GLY A 108 4.89 -8.49 -0.74
N LEU A 109 5.48 -9.33 -1.60
CA LEU A 109 5.53 -9.13 -3.05
C LEU A 109 4.65 -10.13 -3.77
N TYR A 110 3.95 -9.67 -4.81
CA TYR A 110 3.30 -10.54 -5.76
C TYR A 110 3.96 -10.42 -7.13
N TYR A 111 4.02 -11.54 -7.82
CA TYR A 111 4.42 -11.64 -9.22
C TYR A 111 3.26 -12.21 -10.01
N TYR A 112 2.92 -11.62 -11.14
CA TYR A 112 1.80 -12.01 -11.98
C TYR A 112 2.28 -12.24 -13.42
N ASP A 113 2.15 -13.48 -13.89
CA ASP A 113 2.59 -13.90 -15.24
C ASP A 113 1.51 -13.70 -16.33
N GLY A 114 0.42 -13.01 -15.99
CA GLY A 114 -0.77 -12.88 -16.86
C GLY A 114 -1.82 -13.97 -16.62
N LYS A 115 -1.51 -15.01 -15.85
CA LYS A 115 -2.42 -16.11 -15.53
C LYS A 115 -2.50 -16.40 -14.03
N ASN A 116 -1.35 -16.53 -13.38
CA ASN A 116 -1.21 -16.91 -11.97
C ASN A 116 -0.47 -15.83 -11.20
N PHE A 117 -0.78 -15.74 -9.91
CA PHE A 117 0.01 -14.96 -8.97
C PHE A 117 0.96 -15.89 -8.19
N LEU A 118 2.21 -15.47 -8.06
CA LEU A 118 3.16 -16.01 -7.10
C LEU A 118 3.28 -15.03 -5.94
N HIS A 119 3.22 -15.55 -4.71
CA HIS A 119 3.28 -14.74 -3.50
C HIS A 119 4.58 -14.98 -2.72
N TYR A 120 5.35 -13.91 -2.52
CA TYR A 120 6.59 -13.93 -1.74
C TYR A 120 6.41 -13.17 -0.44
N THR A 121 6.57 -13.89 0.67
CA THR A 121 6.58 -13.34 2.03
C THR A 121 7.89 -13.67 2.74
N THR A 122 8.00 -13.29 4.01
CA THR A 122 9.08 -13.75 4.89
C THR A 122 9.24 -15.27 4.97
N ARG A 123 8.18 -16.04 4.70
CA ARG A 123 8.27 -17.51 4.60
C ARG A 123 9.04 -17.99 3.36
N GLN A 124 9.11 -17.17 2.30
CA GLN A 124 9.81 -17.46 1.05
C GLN A 124 11.16 -16.71 0.95
N GLY A 125 11.65 -16.15 2.06
CA GLY A 125 12.94 -15.48 2.12
C GLY A 125 12.92 -13.96 1.89
N LEU A 126 11.74 -13.34 1.71
CA LEU A 126 11.64 -11.88 1.70
C LEU A 126 11.95 -11.35 3.11
N PRO A 127 12.88 -10.41 3.33
CA PRO A 127 13.26 -10.02 4.71
C PRO A 127 12.16 -9.30 5.48
N SER A 128 11.22 -8.67 4.78
CA SER A 128 10.07 -7.96 5.36
C SER A 128 8.89 -8.01 4.40
N ASN A 129 7.67 -8.17 4.93
CA ASN A 129 6.45 -8.09 4.12
C ASN A 129 6.07 -6.66 3.71
N MET A 130 6.90 -5.66 4.04
CA MET A 130 6.74 -4.28 3.61
C MET A 130 7.62 -4.02 2.39
N ALA A 131 7.05 -4.15 1.20
CA ALA A 131 7.74 -3.97 -0.08
C ALA A 131 7.05 -2.87 -0.89
N LEU A 132 7.47 -1.63 -0.66
CA LEU A 132 6.75 -0.42 -1.09
C LEU A 132 7.22 0.13 -2.44
N GLN A 133 8.42 -0.22 -2.87
CA GLN A 133 8.99 0.27 -4.12
C GLN A 133 9.59 -0.87 -4.93
N LEU A 134 9.43 -0.81 -6.25
CA LEU A 134 9.96 -1.79 -7.19
C LEU A 134 10.83 -1.10 -8.24
N PHE A 135 11.93 -1.74 -8.57
CA PHE A 135 12.84 -1.32 -9.64
C PHE A 135 13.48 -2.54 -10.29
N GLU A 136 13.64 -2.55 -11.60
CA GLU A 136 14.39 -3.59 -12.31
C GLU A 136 15.69 -2.99 -12.81
N ASP A 137 16.82 -3.56 -12.41
CA ASP A 137 18.14 -3.13 -12.88
C ASP A 137 18.40 -3.60 -14.33
N LYS A 138 19.44 -3.08 -14.98
CA LYS A 138 19.83 -3.46 -16.34
C LYS A 138 20.14 -4.95 -16.47
N ALA A 139 20.62 -5.60 -15.40
CA ALA A 139 20.85 -7.04 -15.36
C ALA A 139 19.57 -7.89 -15.23
N GLY A 140 18.41 -7.26 -15.00
CA GLY A 140 17.12 -7.93 -14.87
C GLY A 140 16.81 -8.42 -13.44
N SER A 141 17.56 -7.95 -12.44
CA SER A 141 17.26 -8.20 -11.03
C SER A 141 16.22 -7.21 -10.54
N ILE A 142 15.35 -7.70 -9.66
CA ILE A 142 14.30 -6.87 -9.05
C ILE A 142 14.78 -6.34 -7.71
N TRP A 143 14.74 -5.04 -7.53
CA TRP A 143 15.05 -4.34 -6.30
C TRP A 143 13.78 -3.87 -5.60
N THR A 144 13.76 -4.01 -4.28
CA THR A 144 12.70 -3.50 -3.41
C THR A 144 13.25 -3.05 -2.06
N ASN A 145 12.43 -2.32 -1.28
CA ASN A 145 12.79 -1.79 0.03
C ASN A 145 12.34 -2.67 1.22
N ALA A 146 12.28 -3.99 1.02
CA ALA A 146 11.87 -4.95 2.04
C ALA A 146 12.93 -5.13 3.14
N GLY A 147 12.94 -4.23 4.13
CA GLY A 147 13.88 -4.29 5.27
C GLY A 147 15.28 -3.73 4.98
N GLY A 148 15.42 -2.91 3.93
CA GLY A 148 16.68 -2.40 3.41
C GLY A 148 16.66 -2.42 1.88
N ALA A 149 17.80 -2.25 1.23
CA ALA A 149 17.91 -2.43 -0.22
C ALA A 149 17.96 -3.94 -0.54
N THR A 150 16.85 -4.51 -0.97
CA THR A 150 16.69 -5.95 -1.22
C THR A 150 16.67 -6.23 -2.72
N ARG A 151 17.58 -7.08 -3.19
CA ARG A 151 17.68 -7.55 -4.58
C ARG A 151 17.19 -8.98 -4.69
N PHE A 152 16.40 -9.25 -5.71
CA PHE A 152 15.96 -10.58 -6.13
C PHE A 152 16.54 -10.90 -7.50
N ASP A 153 17.31 -12.00 -7.58
CA ASP A 153 17.98 -12.44 -8.82
C ASP A 153 17.16 -13.45 -9.64
N GLY A 154 15.90 -13.66 -9.28
CA GLY A 154 15.04 -14.71 -9.85
C GLY A 154 15.05 -16.02 -9.07
N LYS A 155 15.94 -16.18 -8.08
CA LYS A 155 16.07 -17.39 -7.26
C LYS A 155 16.05 -17.08 -5.76
N SER A 156 16.74 -16.03 -5.34
CA SER A 156 16.94 -15.70 -3.93
C SER A 156 16.94 -14.20 -3.68
N PHE A 157 16.55 -13.82 -2.45
CA PHE A 157 16.64 -12.44 -1.98
C PHE A 157 17.97 -12.21 -1.28
N LYS A 158 18.63 -11.11 -1.61
CA LYS A 158 19.80 -10.58 -0.89
C LYS A 158 19.50 -9.17 -0.45
N THR A 159 19.76 -8.86 0.82
CA THR A 159 19.44 -7.56 1.40
C THR A 159 20.68 -6.88 1.93
N TYR A 160 20.78 -5.61 1.58
CA TYR A 160 21.81 -4.70 2.07
C TYR A 160 21.18 -3.75 3.09
N THR A 161 21.83 -3.65 4.24
CA THR A 161 21.39 -2.86 5.39
C THR A 161 22.49 -1.92 5.84
N THR A 162 22.25 -1.17 6.92
CA THR A 162 23.28 -0.38 7.61
C THR A 162 24.50 -1.17 8.06
N LYS A 163 24.36 -2.50 8.26
CA LYS A 163 25.51 -3.37 8.54
C LYS A 163 26.41 -3.60 7.32
N ASP A 164 25.88 -3.40 6.12
CA ASP A 164 26.55 -3.60 4.83
C ASP A 164 27.03 -2.27 4.21
N GLY A 165 26.85 -1.15 4.92
CA GLY A 165 27.26 0.19 4.51
C GLY A 165 26.16 1.07 3.92
N LEU A 166 24.92 0.58 3.78
CA LEU A 166 23.79 1.43 3.41
C LEU A 166 23.58 2.50 4.51
N PRO A 167 23.41 3.79 4.21
CA PRO A 167 23.32 4.80 5.26
C PRO A 167 22.04 4.70 6.10
N ASP A 168 20.94 4.22 5.53
CA ASP A 168 19.66 4.08 6.22
C ASP A 168 18.82 2.95 5.59
N ASN A 169 18.16 2.13 6.43
CA ASN A 169 17.37 0.99 5.97
C ASN A 169 15.99 1.40 5.40
N GLY A 170 15.55 2.63 5.65
CA GLY A 170 14.31 3.21 5.14
C GLY A 170 14.46 3.68 3.70
N VAL A 171 14.76 2.75 2.78
CA VAL A 171 14.88 3.04 1.35
C VAL A 171 13.54 3.52 0.79
N SER A 172 13.55 4.61 0.03
CA SER A 172 12.38 5.25 -0.56
C SER A 172 12.34 5.12 -2.09
N THR A 173 13.50 5.10 -2.75
CA THR A 173 13.56 5.01 -4.21
C THR A 173 14.88 4.41 -4.72
N PHE A 174 14.84 3.88 -5.94
CA PHE A 174 15.95 3.31 -6.67
C PHE A 174 15.96 3.88 -8.09
N MET A 175 17.15 4.17 -8.63
CA MET A 175 17.36 4.59 -10.01
C MET A 175 18.75 4.15 -10.46
N GLU A 176 18.87 3.43 -11.56
CA GLU A 176 20.17 3.07 -12.13
C GLU A 176 20.54 4.03 -13.24
N ASP A 177 21.70 4.68 -13.12
CA ASP A 177 22.15 5.65 -14.12
C ASP A 177 22.73 4.97 -15.38
N LYS A 178 23.02 5.74 -16.43
CA LYS A 178 23.65 5.25 -17.67
C LYS A 178 24.99 4.55 -17.43
N SER A 179 25.74 4.92 -16.40
CA SER A 179 27.02 4.28 -16.03
C SER A 179 26.86 2.93 -15.31
N GLY A 180 25.65 2.61 -14.84
CA GLY A 180 25.35 1.38 -14.10
C GLY A 180 25.43 1.52 -12.58
N LYS A 181 25.56 2.74 -12.04
CA LYS A 181 25.47 2.97 -10.60
C LYS A 181 24.01 2.99 -10.18
N LEU A 182 23.71 2.32 -9.07
CA LEU A 182 22.39 2.33 -8.47
C LEU A 182 22.30 3.46 -7.44
N TRP A 183 21.60 4.53 -7.79
CA TRP A 183 21.26 5.63 -6.91
C TRP A 183 20.08 5.23 -6.01
N ILE A 184 20.22 5.47 -4.72
CA ILE A 184 19.28 5.04 -3.70
C ILE A 184 18.93 6.23 -2.82
N GLY A 185 17.66 6.62 -2.87
CA GLY A 185 17.09 7.56 -1.90
C GLY A 185 16.65 6.80 -0.66
N THR A 186 16.86 7.42 0.50
CA THR A 186 16.42 6.88 1.79
C THR A 186 15.69 7.96 2.60
N ARG A 187 15.05 7.57 3.70
CA ARG A 187 14.51 8.50 4.69
C ARG A 187 15.62 9.20 5.48
N GLY A 188 16.79 8.58 5.58
CA GLY A 188 18.04 9.19 6.03
C GLY A 188 18.82 9.78 4.87
N ASP A 189 20.12 9.49 4.79
CA ASP A 189 21.01 9.98 3.71
C ASP A 189 20.82 9.21 2.40
N ALA A 190 20.90 9.92 1.27
CA ALA A 190 20.96 9.31 -0.04
C ALA A 190 22.38 8.84 -0.40
N CYS A 191 22.46 7.76 -1.18
CA CYS A 191 23.73 7.18 -1.61
C CYS A 191 23.64 6.65 -3.05
N TYR A 192 24.77 6.26 -3.60
CA TYR A 192 24.83 5.38 -4.76
C TYR A 192 25.65 4.12 -4.46
N PHE A 193 25.33 3.05 -5.16
CA PHE A 193 25.98 1.73 -5.06
C PHE A 193 26.60 1.35 -6.39
N ASP A 194 27.90 1.04 -6.38
CA ASP A 194 28.68 0.66 -7.58
C ASP A 194 28.80 -0.87 -7.78
N GLY A 195 28.01 -1.64 -7.04
CA GLY A 195 28.10 -3.11 -6.99
C GLY A 195 28.96 -3.64 -5.84
N LYS A 196 29.75 -2.78 -5.18
CA LYS A 196 30.62 -3.15 -4.05
C LYS A 196 30.44 -2.26 -2.83
N THR A 197 30.33 -0.95 -3.02
CA THR A 197 30.35 0.03 -1.93
C THR A 197 29.21 1.02 -2.06
N PHE A 198 28.59 1.35 -0.92
CA PHE A 198 27.64 2.45 -0.81
C PHE A 198 28.39 3.75 -0.52
N THR A 199 28.17 4.76 -1.36
CA THR A 199 28.78 6.08 -1.19
C THR A 199 27.68 7.10 -0.97
N VAL A 200 27.64 7.71 0.23
CA VAL A 200 26.76 8.84 0.52
C VAL A 200 27.22 10.03 -0.32
N PHE A 201 26.32 10.60 -1.13
CA PHE A 201 26.66 11.78 -1.90
C PHE A 201 26.27 13.05 -1.15
N LYS A 202 27.17 14.03 -1.20
CA LYS A 202 27.19 15.22 -0.34
C LYS A 202 27.31 16.47 -1.19
N ASN A 203 26.79 17.59 -0.70
CA ASN A 203 26.99 18.90 -1.31
C ASN A 203 28.47 19.35 -1.19
N LYS A 204 28.79 20.54 -1.72
CA LYS A 204 30.16 21.11 -1.67
C LYS A 204 30.69 21.36 -0.26
N GLU A 205 29.81 21.50 0.72
CA GLU A 205 30.14 21.70 2.14
C GLU A 205 30.32 20.36 2.88
N GLY A 206 30.16 19.22 2.19
CA GLY A 206 30.25 17.90 2.80
C GLY A 206 28.98 17.47 3.56
N LYS A 207 27.87 18.21 3.44
CA LYS A 207 26.58 17.84 4.02
C LYS A 207 25.83 16.85 3.13
N PRO A 208 25.31 15.74 3.68
CA PRO A 208 24.55 14.76 2.92
C PRO A 208 23.14 15.26 2.57
N PHE A 209 22.57 14.66 1.52
CA PHE A 209 21.18 14.89 1.14
C PHE A 209 20.27 13.91 1.86
N HIS A 210 19.30 14.44 2.59
CA HIS A 210 18.38 13.69 3.42
C HIS A 210 16.98 13.58 2.79
N ASN A 211 16.24 12.54 3.20
CA ASN A 211 14.82 12.36 2.91
C ASN A 211 14.50 12.40 1.40
N VAL A 212 15.22 11.59 0.62
CA VAL A 212 15.14 11.62 -0.84
C VAL A 212 14.07 10.67 -1.36
N TRP A 213 12.94 11.19 -1.83
CA TRP A 213 11.79 10.38 -2.27
C TRP A 213 11.80 10.01 -3.76
N SER A 214 12.46 10.80 -4.59
CA SER A 214 12.51 10.60 -6.05
C SER A 214 13.87 10.99 -6.59
N ILE A 215 14.38 10.16 -7.50
CA ILE A 215 15.62 10.39 -8.24
C ILE A 215 15.35 10.00 -9.70
N VAL A 216 15.71 10.85 -10.65
CA VAL A 216 15.64 10.55 -12.09
C VAL A 216 16.91 11.03 -12.79
N GLU A 217 17.39 10.27 -13.77
CA GLU A 217 18.41 10.73 -14.71
C GLU A 217 17.71 11.30 -15.95
N ASP A 218 18.11 12.49 -16.37
CA ASP A 218 17.59 13.11 -17.60
C ASP A 218 18.31 12.60 -18.87
N GLN A 219 17.79 12.97 -20.04
CA GLN A 219 18.37 12.61 -21.34
C GLN A 219 19.85 13.05 -21.48
N LYS A 220 20.26 14.14 -20.81
CA LYS A 220 21.63 14.67 -20.84
C LYS A 220 22.57 14.00 -19.81
N GLY A 221 22.02 13.16 -18.92
CA GLY A 221 22.78 12.48 -17.87
C GLY A 221 22.83 13.25 -16.55
N THR A 222 22.06 14.33 -16.41
CA THR A 222 21.93 15.04 -15.14
C THR A 222 21.05 14.24 -14.20
N ILE A 223 21.47 14.08 -12.94
CA ILE A 223 20.65 13.43 -11.91
C ILE A 223 19.82 14.49 -11.20
N TRP A 224 18.50 14.33 -11.21
CA TRP A 224 17.53 15.19 -10.55
C TRP A 224 16.92 14.47 -9.36
N PHE A 225 16.82 15.16 -8.22
CA PHE A 225 16.30 14.56 -7.01
C PHE A 225 15.69 15.58 -6.06
N GLY A 226 14.70 15.16 -5.28
CA GLY A 226 14.11 15.96 -4.22
C GLY A 226 14.83 15.68 -2.91
N ALA A 227 15.37 16.69 -2.24
CA ALA A 227 16.12 16.50 -1.01
C ALA A 227 16.03 17.68 -0.05
N GLU A 228 16.31 17.36 1.21
CA GLU A 228 16.55 18.31 2.28
C GLU A 228 18.02 18.18 2.74
N ILE A 229 18.53 19.20 3.41
CA ILE A 229 19.86 19.16 4.03
C ILE A 229 19.67 19.39 5.52
N ILE A 230 20.38 18.65 6.36
CA ILE A 230 20.34 18.87 7.81
C ILE A 230 21.33 19.98 8.15
N LYS A 231 20.83 21.01 8.86
CA LYS A 231 21.66 22.08 9.42
C LYS A 231 22.32 21.62 10.72
N GLU A 232 21.51 21.09 11.64
CA GLU A 232 21.99 20.57 12.92
C GLU A 232 21.05 19.50 13.49
N PHE A 233 21.59 18.61 14.33
CA PHE A 233 20.82 17.69 15.15
C PHE A 233 21.02 18.04 16.62
N LYS A 234 19.95 18.43 17.31
CA LYS A 234 20.00 18.85 18.71
C LYS A 234 18.74 18.40 19.43
N ASN A 235 18.88 17.94 20.68
CA ASN A 235 17.76 17.49 21.51
C ASN A 235 16.85 16.47 20.81
N SER A 236 17.44 15.47 20.14
CA SER A 236 16.72 14.44 19.37
C SER A 236 15.84 14.98 18.24
N THR A 237 16.10 16.21 17.78
CA THR A 237 15.35 16.88 16.71
C THR A 237 16.29 17.29 15.60
N TYR A 238 15.91 17.00 14.37
CA TYR A 238 16.61 17.47 13.18
C TYR A 238 16.14 18.88 12.81
N TYR A 239 17.09 19.78 12.61
CA TYR A 239 16.85 21.12 12.11
C TYR A 239 17.33 21.17 10.67
N MET A 240 16.41 21.43 9.74
CA MET A 240 16.71 21.44 8.31
C MET A 240 17.32 22.77 7.86
N ASP A 241 18.20 22.70 6.89
CA ASP A 241 18.84 23.81 6.20
C ASP A 241 17.94 24.31 5.05
N GLY A 242 16.83 24.96 5.43
CA GLY A 242 15.82 25.48 4.50
C GLY A 242 14.74 24.47 4.10
N ALA A 243 13.96 24.81 3.05
CA ALA A 243 12.87 23.99 2.52
C ALA A 243 13.38 22.73 1.76
N PRO A 244 12.59 21.66 1.61
CA PRO A 244 12.91 20.60 0.65
C PRO A 244 12.96 21.24 -0.72
N GLY A 245 13.90 20.81 -1.54
CA GLY A 245 14.05 21.39 -2.86
C GLY A 245 14.25 20.36 -3.95
N LEU A 246 14.03 20.81 -5.18
CA LEU A 246 14.53 20.13 -6.36
C LEU A 246 16.02 20.44 -6.51
N TRP A 247 16.84 19.40 -6.52
CA TRP A 247 18.28 19.46 -6.74
C TRP A 247 18.63 18.77 -8.06
N ARG A 248 19.78 19.18 -8.62
CA ARG A 248 20.40 18.50 -9.74
C ARG A 248 21.89 18.24 -9.49
N TYR A 249 22.41 17.20 -10.12
CA TYR A 249 23.82 16.87 -10.19
C TYR A 249 24.25 16.68 -11.65
N ASP A 250 25.16 17.52 -12.11
CA ASP A 250 25.65 17.55 -13.51
C ASP A 250 26.90 16.67 -13.74
N GLY A 251 27.27 15.84 -12.77
CA GLY A 251 28.52 15.08 -12.76
C GLY A 251 29.66 15.77 -11.98
N THR A 252 29.53 17.07 -11.69
CA THR A 252 30.54 17.85 -10.94
C THR A 252 29.94 18.59 -9.75
N ASN A 253 28.79 19.24 -9.93
CA ASN A 253 28.19 20.14 -8.95
C ASN A 253 26.78 19.71 -8.58
N TYR A 254 26.45 19.89 -7.31
CA TYR A 254 25.07 19.87 -6.84
C TYR A 254 24.52 21.30 -6.83
N THR A 255 23.35 21.50 -7.43
CA THR A 255 22.68 22.81 -7.48
C THR A 255 21.23 22.66 -7.05
N LYS A 256 20.78 23.51 -6.13
CA LYS A 256 19.37 23.63 -5.77
C LYS A 256 18.68 24.47 -6.84
N VAL A 257 17.69 23.89 -7.50
CA VAL A 257 16.97 24.48 -8.63
C VAL A 257 15.64 25.10 -8.18
N SER A 258 15.06 24.59 -7.09
CA SER A 258 13.80 25.09 -6.54
C SER A 258 13.71 24.86 -5.04
N GLU A 259 13.05 25.77 -4.33
CA GLU A 259 12.63 25.64 -2.92
C GLU A 259 11.29 24.93 -2.77
N MET A 260 10.70 24.46 -3.87
CA MET A 260 9.45 23.71 -3.86
C MET A 260 9.74 22.22 -3.65
N GLY A 261 8.86 21.54 -2.89
CA GLY A 261 8.96 20.10 -2.70
C GLY A 261 8.95 19.35 -4.04
N ALA A 262 9.78 18.31 -4.13
CA ALA A 262 9.91 17.46 -5.31
C ALA A 262 9.80 15.98 -4.92
N SER A 263 8.61 15.60 -4.44
CA SER A 263 8.31 14.25 -3.95
C SER A 263 8.22 13.21 -5.06
N ALA A 264 7.77 13.59 -6.25
CA ALA A 264 7.93 12.80 -7.47
C ALA A 264 8.50 13.70 -8.56
N ILE A 265 9.38 13.14 -9.39
CA ILE A 265 10.07 13.85 -10.47
C ILE A 265 9.98 13.00 -11.74
N MET A 266 9.79 13.65 -12.89
CA MET A 266 10.00 13.03 -14.19
C MET A 266 10.57 14.05 -15.18
N GLN A 267 11.17 13.55 -16.27
CA GLN A 267 11.43 14.34 -17.45
C GLN A 267 10.41 13.98 -18.54
N ASP A 268 9.82 14.98 -19.20
CA ASP A 268 8.98 14.75 -20.38
C ASP A 268 9.81 14.59 -21.67
N LYS A 269 9.17 14.18 -22.77
CA LYS A 269 9.81 13.98 -24.08
C LYS A 269 10.41 15.27 -24.66
N GLN A 270 9.93 16.44 -24.25
CA GLN A 270 10.48 17.74 -24.66
C GLN A 270 11.68 18.15 -23.79
N GLY A 271 12.01 17.36 -22.77
CA GLY A 271 13.13 17.56 -21.87
C GLY A 271 12.82 18.47 -20.68
N ASN A 272 11.57 18.87 -20.48
CA ASN A 272 11.16 19.62 -19.29
C ASN A 272 11.18 18.72 -18.07
N ILE A 273 11.47 19.28 -16.91
CA ILE A 273 11.35 18.57 -15.64
C ILE A 273 9.97 18.85 -15.05
N TRP A 274 9.33 17.81 -14.55
CA TRP A 274 8.06 17.92 -13.84
C TRP A 274 8.22 17.44 -12.42
N THR A 275 7.57 18.13 -11.49
CA THR A 275 7.57 17.72 -10.09
C THR A 275 6.17 17.72 -9.49
N THR A 276 6.00 16.87 -8.48
CA THR A 276 4.93 17.01 -7.51
C THR A 276 5.50 17.36 -6.14
N GLY A 277 4.85 18.25 -5.40
CA GLY A 277 5.24 18.50 -4.02
C GLY A 277 4.45 19.60 -3.32
N ALA A 278 4.57 19.66 -2.00
CA ALA A 278 3.94 20.67 -1.18
C ALA A 278 4.69 22.01 -1.26
N GLU A 279 3.96 23.11 -1.12
CA GLU A 279 4.56 24.46 -1.02
C GLU A 279 5.43 24.65 0.23
N LYS A 280 5.14 23.94 1.33
CA LYS A 280 5.83 24.09 2.62
C LYS A 280 6.01 22.74 3.33
N HIS A 281 7.01 22.72 4.23
CA HIS A 281 7.52 21.54 4.95
C HIS A 281 6.50 20.70 5.73
N ILE A 282 5.35 21.24 6.16
CA ILE A 282 4.46 20.54 7.12
C ILE A 282 3.00 21.03 6.96
N GLY A 283 2.03 20.10 6.91
CA GLY A 283 0.58 20.40 6.96
C GLY A 283 -0.19 20.18 5.65
N ILE A 284 -1.52 20.37 5.69
CA ILE A 284 -2.44 20.30 4.53
C ILE A 284 -2.25 21.54 3.65
N SER A 285 -1.03 21.75 3.16
CA SER A 285 -0.76 22.73 2.10
C SER A 285 -1.15 22.10 0.75
N PRO A 286 -1.60 22.91 -0.23
CA PRO A 286 -1.80 22.42 -1.58
C PRO A 286 -0.51 21.80 -2.10
N TRP A 287 -0.64 20.64 -2.72
CA TRP A 287 0.41 20.05 -3.53
C TRP A 287 0.27 20.56 -4.95
N LYS A 288 1.41 20.89 -5.53
CA LYS A 288 1.49 21.44 -6.88
C LYS A 288 2.00 20.41 -7.86
N LEU A 289 1.48 20.50 -9.07
CA LEU A 289 2.07 19.92 -10.26
C LEU A 289 2.78 21.04 -11.01
N LEU A 290 4.10 20.96 -11.09
CA LEU A 290 4.96 22.00 -11.64
C LEU A 290 5.71 21.46 -12.86
N ARG A 291 5.89 22.33 -13.87
CA ARG A 291 6.74 22.07 -15.03
C ARG A 291 7.84 23.13 -15.12
N TYR A 292 9.08 22.69 -15.22
CA TYR A 292 10.28 23.51 -15.37
C TYR A 292 10.74 23.45 -16.82
N ASP A 293 10.79 24.61 -17.49
CA ASP A 293 11.09 24.70 -18.92
C ASP A 293 12.54 24.28 -19.22
N GLN A 294 12.69 23.31 -20.11
CA GLN A 294 13.97 22.76 -20.57
C GLN A 294 14.99 23.85 -20.96
N SER A 295 14.53 24.91 -21.62
CA SER A 295 15.38 26.00 -22.13
C SER A 295 16.03 26.84 -21.01
N THR A 296 15.45 26.81 -19.81
CA THR A 296 15.87 27.63 -18.67
C THR A 296 16.35 26.81 -17.46
N LEU A 297 16.38 25.47 -17.55
CA LEU A 297 16.78 24.59 -16.45
C LEU A 297 18.16 24.91 -15.87
N ASN A 298 19.05 25.49 -16.67
CA ASN A 298 20.41 25.88 -16.26
C ASN A 298 20.52 27.27 -15.65
N ASN A 299 19.46 28.07 -15.70
CA ASN A 299 19.45 29.41 -15.14
C ASN A 299 19.35 29.33 -13.62
N GLU A 300 19.82 30.36 -12.91
CA GLU A 300 19.68 30.46 -11.45
C GLU A 300 18.22 30.35 -10.99
N LYS A 301 17.30 30.85 -11.81
CA LYS A 301 15.85 30.75 -11.62
C LYS A 301 15.22 30.24 -12.92
N PRO A 302 14.91 28.94 -13.03
CA PRO A 302 14.25 28.41 -14.21
C PRO A 302 12.84 28.97 -14.33
N ALA A 303 12.31 29.01 -15.55
CA ALA A 303 10.91 29.29 -15.81
C ALA A 303 10.05 28.10 -15.35
N ILE A 304 9.09 28.37 -14.47
CA ILE A 304 8.21 27.37 -13.86
C ILE A 304 6.77 27.68 -14.26
N THR A 305 6.05 26.67 -14.76
CA THR A 305 4.61 26.72 -14.98
C THR A 305 3.91 25.88 -13.90
N GLU A 306 2.98 26.48 -13.17
CA GLU A 306 2.06 25.73 -12.31
C GLU A 306 0.92 25.18 -13.15
N ILE A 307 0.77 23.86 -13.16
CA ILE A 307 -0.22 23.15 -13.98
C ILE A 307 -1.47 22.85 -13.16
N ALA A 308 -1.29 22.49 -11.89
CA ALA A 308 -2.39 22.23 -10.98
C ALA A 308 -1.97 22.48 -9.53
N SER A 309 -2.95 22.86 -8.72
CA SER A 309 -2.85 23.00 -7.26
C SER A 309 -3.98 22.20 -6.62
N ILE A 310 -3.63 21.16 -5.87
CA ILE A 310 -4.56 20.17 -5.33
C ILE A 310 -4.33 20.08 -3.83
N ASN A 311 -5.38 20.27 -3.03
CA ASN A 311 -5.34 20.18 -1.55
C ASN A 311 -5.21 18.73 -1.03
N LYS A 312 -4.41 17.90 -1.69
CA LYS A 312 -4.13 16.48 -1.38
C LYS A 312 -2.73 16.13 -1.86
N MET A 313 -2.08 15.20 -1.16
CA MET A 313 -0.79 14.67 -1.59
C MET A 313 -0.87 14.09 -3.01
N LEU A 314 0.05 14.53 -3.87
CA LEU A 314 0.25 13.99 -5.20
C LEU A 314 1.40 12.98 -5.15
N CYS A 315 1.19 11.84 -5.78
CA CYS A 315 2.13 10.72 -5.78
C CYS A 315 2.87 10.67 -7.13
N ARG A 316 3.38 9.47 -7.50
CA ARG A 316 4.20 9.27 -8.69
C ARG A 316 3.54 9.86 -9.95
N ILE A 317 4.37 10.42 -10.81
CA ILE A 317 4.02 11.10 -12.05
C ILE A 317 4.70 10.40 -13.23
N ILE A 318 4.01 10.33 -14.38
CA ILE A 318 4.55 9.84 -15.65
C ILE A 318 4.01 10.66 -16.82
N GLU A 319 4.77 10.71 -17.91
CA GLU A 319 4.24 11.03 -19.23
C GLU A 319 3.97 9.70 -19.95
N ALA A 320 2.73 9.49 -20.39
CA ALA A 320 2.38 8.34 -21.22
C ALA A 320 2.89 8.53 -22.67
N THR A 321 2.96 7.44 -23.43
CA THR A 321 3.35 7.48 -24.86
C THR A 321 2.51 8.46 -25.69
N ASP A 322 1.23 8.64 -25.34
CA ASP A 322 0.31 9.60 -25.97
C ASP A 322 0.54 11.08 -25.58
N GLY A 323 1.56 11.36 -24.76
CA GLY A 323 1.94 12.71 -24.32
C GLY A 323 1.16 13.24 -23.12
N ARG A 324 0.20 12.47 -22.59
CA ARG A 324 -0.60 12.89 -21.44
C ARG A 324 0.16 12.63 -20.15
N ILE A 325 0.04 13.55 -19.20
CA ILE A 325 0.67 13.42 -17.88
C ILE A 325 -0.31 12.73 -16.94
N TRP A 326 0.12 11.65 -16.31
CA TRP A 326 -0.66 10.92 -15.33
C TRP A 326 0.00 10.99 -13.95
N PHE A 327 -0.81 11.13 -12.90
CA PHE A 327 -0.30 11.11 -11.54
C PHE A 327 -1.33 10.59 -10.53
N GLY A 328 -0.81 10.00 -9.46
CA GLY A 328 -1.62 9.51 -8.34
C GLY A 328 -1.90 10.58 -7.28
N SER A 329 -2.89 10.35 -6.45
CA SER A 329 -3.26 11.17 -5.30
C SER A 329 -3.92 10.31 -4.21
N ILE A 330 -4.07 10.87 -3.01
CA ILE A 330 -4.80 10.25 -1.88
C ILE A 330 -6.22 9.79 -2.27
N ASN A 331 -6.85 10.46 -3.23
CA ASN A 331 -8.25 10.26 -3.59
C ASN A 331 -8.44 9.65 -4.99
N GLY A 332 -7.37 9.41 -5.75
CA GLY A 332 -7.51 8.76 -7.05
C GLY A 332 -6.41 9.09 -8.02
N VAL A 333 -6.70 8.90 -9.30
CA VAL A 333 -5.78 9.13 -10.40
C VAL A 333 -6.24 10.32 -11.24
N TYR A 334 -5.27 11.11 -11.68
CA TYR A 334 -5.47 12.31 -12.49
C TYR A 334 -4.71 12.20 -13.80
N ARG A 335 -5.23 12.88 -14.82
CA ARG A 335 -4.61 13.00 -16.14
C ARG A 335 -4.71 14.43 -16.67
N TRP A 336 -3.57 14.98 -17.06
CA TRP A 336 -3.46 16.25 -17.75
C TRP A 336 -3.21 16.03 -19.25
N ASN A 337 -4.02 16.65 -20.10
CA ASN A 337 -3.93 16.49 -21.57
C ASN A 337 -3.25 17.68 -22.28
N GLY A 338 -2.69 18.63 -21.54
CA GLY A 338 -2.16 19.89 -22.09
C GLY A 338 -3.10 21.09 -21.95
N LYS A 339 -4.38 20.87 -21.62
CA LYS A 339 -5.40 21.91 -21.48
C LYS A 339 -6.28 21.73 -20.25
N ASP A 340 -6.75 20.51 -20.03
CA ASP A 340 -7.72 20.15 -19.00
C ASP A 340 -7.15 19.06 -18.09
N LEU A 341 -7.46 19.20 -16.80
CA LEU A 341 -7.16 18.19 -15.80
C LEU A 341 -8.39 17.30 -15.57
N THR A 342 -8.27 16.02 -15.91
CA THR A 342 -9.31 15.00 -15.67
C THR A 342 -9.03 14.25 -14.36
N ASN A 343 -10.01 14.11 -13.49
CA ASN A 343 -10.02 13.09 -12.43
C ASN A 343 -10.89 11.91 -12.85
N PHE A 344 -10.54 10.70 -12.41
CA PHE A 344 -11.30 9.49 -12.74
C PHE A 344 -12.09 8.94 -11.54
N GLN A 345 -12.30 9.78 -10.53
CA GLN A 345 -13.29 9.49 -9.51
C GLN A 345 -14.67 9.58 -10.19
N GLY A 346 -15.56 8.60 -9.96
CA GLY A 346 -16.93 8.71 -10.48
C GLY A 346 -17.59 10.02 -10.07
N LYS A 347 -18.53 10.53 -10.87
CA LYS A 347 -19.21 11.79 -10.55
C LYS A 347 -19.99 11.61 -9.24
N GLN A 348 -19.46 12.18 -8.17
CA GLN A 348 -20.10 12.21 -6.85
C GLN A 348 -21.06 13.39 -6.83
N ASP A 349 -22.25 13.24 -7.42
CA ASP A 349 -23.23 14.33 -7.40
C ASP A 349 -23.84 14.51 -6.00
N GLN A 350 -23.92 13.41 -5.22
CA GLN A 350 -24.49 13.43 -3.87
C GLN A 350 -23.73 12.50 -2.92
N VAL A 351 -23.26 13.06 -1.80
CA VAL A 351 -22.66 12.33 -0.68
C VAL A 351 -23.70 12.23 0.43
N TYR A 352 -23.86 11.03 1.01
CA TYR A 352 -24.77 10.76 2.12
C TYR A 352 -23.96 10.25 3.31
N ASN A 353 -23.96 10.98 4.41
CA ASN A 353 -23.25 10.62 5.63
C ASN A 353 -24.06 9.58 6.43
N ILE A 354 -23.40 8.51 6.86
CA ILE A 354 -24.03 7.45 7.65
C ILE A 354 -24.41 7.99 9.04
N ASP A 355 -25.68 7.84 9.40
CA ASP A 355 -26.18 8.16 10.73
C ASP A 355 -25.84 7.00 11.69
N GLN A 356 -24.92 7.25 12.61
CA GLN A 356 -24.42 6.25 13.57
C GLN A 356 -25.51 5.73 14.51
N LYS A 357 -26.55 6.52 14.79
CA LYS A 357 -27.61 6.15 15.75
C LYS A 357 -28.68 5.29 15.10
N GLU A 358 -28.94 5.52 13.82
CA GLU A 358 -29.98 4.82 13.06
C GLU A 358 -29.43 3.61 12.27
N SER A 359 -28.11 3.54 12.08
CA SER A 359 -27.44 2.44 11.40
C SER A 359 -26.93 1.38 12.37
N ARG A 360 -27.04 0.10 11.99
CA ARG A 360 -26.63 -1.03 12.83
C ARG A 360 -26.20 -2.22 11.98
N ILE A 361 -25.18 -2.93 12.44
CA ILE A 361 -24.83 -4.25 11.91
C ILE A 361 -25.17 -5.27 12.99
N THR A 362 -25.98 -6.25 12.61
CA THR A 362 -26.30 -7.41 13.45
C THR A 362 -25.50 -8.59 12.92
N TRP A 363 -24.76 -9.31 13.76
CA TRP A 363 -24.23 -10.62 13.34
C TRP A 363 -24.93 -11.76 14.03
N LYS A 364 -24.97 -12.89 13.35
CA LYS A 364 -25.45 -14.17 13.87
C LYS A 364 -24.31 -15.16 13.74
N GLY A 365 -23.74 -15.57 14.87
CA GLY A 365 -22.73 -16.63 14.90
C GLY A 365 -23.38 -17.97 14.59
N SER A 366 -22.81 -18.75 13.67
CA SER A 366 -23.30 -20.09 13.35
C SER A 366 -22.36 -21.14 13.95
N MET A 367 -22.80 -21.85 14.99
CA MET A 367 -22.06 -23.01 15.49
C MET A 367 -22.58 -24.27 14.78
N LYS A 368 -21.87 -24.74 13.73
CA LYS A 368 -22.23 -25.99 13.03
C LYS A 368 -21.81 -27.27 13.79
N ILE A 369 -21.25 -27.18 15.00
CA ILE A 369 -20.73 -28.34 15.76
C ILE A 369 -21.63 -28.77 16.95
N SER A 370 -22.62 -27.98 17.35
CA SER A 370 -23.69 -28.46 18.23
C SER A 370 -24.93 -27.59 18.06
N ALA A 371 -26.07 -28.23 17.77
CA ALA A 371 -27.32 -27.61 17.30
C ALA A 371 -28.05 -26.68 18.30
N ALA A 372 -27.40 -26.16 19.34
CA ALA A 372 -28.11 -25.63 20.51
C ALA A 372 -28.07 -24.11 20.72
N GLU A 373 -27.11 -23.33 20.19
CA GLU A 373 -27.05 -21.89 20.51
C GLU A 373 -26.81 -21.00 19.29
N LYS A 374 -27.77 -20.09 19.03
CA LYS A 374 -27.67 -18.99 18.05
C LYS A 374 -27.39 -17.69 18.80
N HIS A 375 -26.13 -17.31 18.89
CA HIS A 375 -25.72 -16.03 19.47
C HIS A 375 -25.96 -14.88 18.47
N VAL A 376 -26.71 -13.86 18.88
CA VAL A 376 -26.97 -12.65 18.08
C VAL A 376 -26.35 -11.45 18.79
N GLY A 377 -25.44 -10.77 18.11
CA GLY A 377 -24.79 -9.56 18.61
C GLY A 377 -24.94 -8.39 17.65
N TYR A 378 -24.62 -7.20 18.12
CA TYR A 378 -24.71 -5.97 17.34
C TYR A 378 -23.45 -5.14 17.47
N VAL A 379 -23.17 -4.38 16.42
CA VAL A 379 -22.13 -3.37 16.41
C VAL A 379 -22.58 -2.13 15.64
N SER A 380 -22.16 -0.99 16.15
CA SER A 380 -22.44 0.31 15.56
C SER A 380 -21.46 0.62 14.45
N ILE A 381 -21.96 1.28 13.41
CA ILE A 381 -21.12 1.88 12.37
C ILE A 381 -20.60 3.20 12.94
N SER A 382 -19.28 3.35 13.02
CA SER A 382 -18.65 4.49 13.68
C SER A 382 -18.55 5.72 12.78
N LYS A 383 -18.44 5.53 11.46
CA LYS A 383 -18.51 6.60 10.47
C LYS A 383 -18.61 6.01 9.07
N GLY A 384 -19.05 6.81 8.12
CA GLY A 384 -18.98 6.46 6.73
C GLY A 384 -19.82 7.38 5.86
N GLU A 385 -19.68 7.17 4.57
CA GLU A 385 -20.40 7.92 3.55
C GLU A 385 -20.78 6.97 2.41
N LEU A 386 -21.94 7.21 1.81
CA LEU A 386 -22.41 6.55 0.60
C LEU A 386 -22.51 7.58 -0.51
N TRP A 387 -22.18 7.17 -1.74
CA TRP A 387 -22.12 8.06 -2.89
C TRP A 387 -23.16 7.65 -3.92
N LEU A 388 -23.90 8.63 -4.43
CA LEU A 388 -24.90 8.42 -5.46
C LEU A 388 -24.60 9.26 -6.70
N GLU A 389 -24.88 8.67 -7.86
CA GLU A 389 -24.92 9.31 -9.16
C GLU A 389 -26.30 9.06 -9.76
N ASN A 390 -27.02 10.10 -10.18
CA ASN A 390 -28.40 9.99 -10.69
C ASN A 390 -29.34 9.16 -9.79
N ASN A 391 -29.29 9.39 -8.46
CA ASN A 391 -30.02 8.64 -7.42
C ASN A 391 -29.71 7.13 -7.35
N ARG A 392 -28.64 6.65 -7.99
CA ARG A 392 -28.18 5.27 -7.88
C ARG A 392 -26.91 5.21 -7.05
N LEU A 393 -26.83 4.24 -6.14
CA LEU A 393 -25.62 4.01 -5.36
C LEU A 393 -24.48 3.61 -6.30
N VAL A 394 -23.36 4.32 -6.23
CA VAL A 394 -22.16 4.05 -7.05
C VAL A 394 -20.93 3.72 -6.23
N GLY A 395 -20.96 3.99 -4.92
CA GLY A 395 -19.86 3.68 -4.03
C GLY A 395 -20.12 4.14 -2.59
N GLY A 396 -19.07 4.10 -1.79
CA GLY A 396 -19.11 4.52 -0.38
C GLY A 396 -18.15 3.72 0.48
N ALA A 397 -17.99 4.14 1.72
CA ALA A 397 -17.22 3.42 2.72
C ALA A 397 -17.87 3.55 4.09
N ALA A 398 -17.81 2.48 4.88
CA ALA A 398 -18.25 2.47 6.27
C ALA A 398 -17.18 1.85 7.17
N THR A 399 -16.89 2.51 8.28
CA THR A 399 -16.03 2.01 9.35
C THR A 399 -16.89 1.48 10.48
N ILE A 400 -16.54 0.31 10.98
CA ILE A 400 -17.22 -0.39 12.07
C ILE A 400 -16.27 -0.34 13.26
N ASP A 401 -16.76 0.15 14.41
CA ASP A 401 -16.00 0.11 15.66
C ASP A 401 -16.36 -1.15 16.43
N MET A 402 -15.46 -2.12 16.40
CA MET A 402 -15.66 -3.42 17.03
C MET A 402 -15.63 -3.32 18.57
N ASN A 403 -15.14 -2.20 19.15
CA ASN A 403 -15.22 -1.95 20.59
C ASN A 403 -16.66 -1.68 21.04
N ALA A 404 -17.53 -1.23 20.14
CA ALA A 404 -18.95 -0.99 20.41
C ALA A 404 -19.81 -2.27 20.30
N MET A 405 -19.18 -3.45 20.40
CA MET A 405 -19.82 -4.75 20.28
C MET A 405 -20.65 -5.10 21.53
N GLU A 406 -21.92 -5.39 21.32
CA GLU A 406 -22.92 -5.70 22.36
C GLU A 406 -23.71 -6.98 22.03
N PHE A 407 -24.28 -7.64 23.05
CA PHE A 407 -25.11 -8.85 22.89
C PHE A 407 -26.61 -8.55 23.07
N ALA A 408 -27.49 -9.27 22.35
CA ALA A 408 -28.89 -9.37 22.73
C ALA A 408 -29.09 -10.61 23.61
N ASP A 409 -29.13 -10.44 24.93
CA ASP A 409 -29.67 -11.51 25.77
C ASP A 409 -31.18 -11.58 25.54
N LYS A 410 -31.74 -12.80 25.46
CA LYS A 410 -33.20 -12.98 25.40
C LYS A 410 -33.87 -12.57 26.72
N ASN A 411 -33.12 -12.51 27.81
CA ASN A 411 -33.66 -12.28 29.15
C ASN A 411 -33.06 -11.09 29.93
N ASP A 412 -32.09 -10.35 29.38
CA ASP A 412 -31.55 -9.17 30.07
C ASP A 412 -31.27 -8.00 29.11
N LYS A 413 -31.81 -6.83 29.45
CA LYS A 413 -31.72 -5.62 28.64
C LYS A 413 -30.39 -4.93 28.94
N ASN A 414 -29.52 -4.82 27.93
CA ASN A 414 -28.42 -3.86 27.82
C ASN A 414 -27.18 -4.06 28.72
N THR A 415 -26.75 -5.28 29.03
CA THR A 415 -25.42 -5.50 29.65
C THR A 415 -24.40 -5.94 28.58
N PRO A 416 -23.35 -5.13 28.28
CA PRO A 416 -22.31 -5.53 27.33
C PRO A 416 -21.57 -6.78 27.80
N ILE A 417 -21.56 -7.84 26.99
CA ILE A 417 -20.90 -9.08 27.33
C ILE A 417 -19.45 -9.07 26.83
N GLN A 418 -18.50 -8.90 27.76
CA GLN A 418 -17.07 -8.68 27.45
C GLN A 418 -16.37 -9.85 26.74
N HIS A 419 -16.88 -11.09 26.81
CA HIS A 419 -16.21 -12.23 26.18
C HIS A 419 -16.31 -12.22 24.64
N LEU A 420 -17.24 -11.48 24.04
CA LEU A 420 -17.33 -11.32 22.58
C LEU A 420 -16.20 -10.44 22.02
N GLN A 421 -15.64 -9.58 22.87
CA GLN A 421 -14.46 -8.78 22.58
C GLN A 421 -13.14 -9.55 22.84
N SER A 422 -13.24 -10.80 23.29
CA SER A 422 -12.09 -11.65 23.58
C SER A 422 -11.54 -12.30 22.31
N ALA A 423 -10.30 -12.79 22.41
CA ALA A 423 -9.62 -13.48 21.32
C ALA A 423 -10.39 -14.69 20.76
N ASP A 424 -11.35 -15.23 21.53
CA ASP A 424 -12.13 -16.40 21.12
C ASP A 424 -13.23 -16.08 20.11
N TYR A 425 -13.64 -14.81 19.95
CA TYR A 425 -14.76 -14.41 19.08
C TYR A 425 -14.32 -13.42 18.00
N PHE A 426 -14.00 -12.20 18.43
CA PHE A 426 -13.27 -11.21 17.67
C PHE A 426 -12.28 -10.62 18.67
N ASP A 427 -10.97 -10.80 18.47
CA ASP A 427 -9.94 -10.20 19.32
C ASP A 427 -9.97 -8.68 19.16
N VAL A 428 -10.95 -8.00 19.76
CA VAL A 428 -11.22 -6.57 19.55
C VAL A 428 -10.05 -5.73 20.05
N LYS A 429 -9.31 -6.20 21.06
CA LYS A 429 -8.05 -5.57 21.49
C LYS A 429 -7.03 -5.54 20.35
N ARG A 430 -6.97 -6.60 19.55
CA ARG A 430 -6.09 -6.66 18.38
C ARG A 430 -6.73 -6.05 17.12
N PHE A 431 -8.06 -6.03 17.04
CA PHE A 431 -8.86 -5.66 15.88
C PHE A 431 -10.00 -4.69 16.24
N PRO A 432 -9.68 -3.47 16.68
CA PRO A 432 -10.69 -2.53 17.16
C PRO A 432 -11.60 -1.99 16.05
N PHE A 433 -11.19 -2.08 14.78
CA PHE A 433 -11.95 -1.53 13.66
C PHE A 433 -11.99 -2.47 12.45
N ALA A 434 -13.11 -2.43 11.73
CA ALA A 434 -13.24 -2.97 10.38
C ALA A 434 -13.71 -1.88 9.41
N THR A 435 -13.47 -2.04 8.12
CA THR A 435 -13.92 -1.09 7.09
C THR A 435 -14.46 -1.85 5.90
N ILE A 436 -15.62 -1.43 5.40
CA ILE A 436 -16.16 -1.88 4.12
C ILE A 436 -16.11 -0.73 3.11
N GLU A 437 -15.55 -0.97 1.93
CA GLU A 437 -15.46 0.00 0.83
C GLU A 437 -16.16 -0.55 -0.40
N ILE A 438 -17.20 0.12 -0.86
CA ILE A 438 -17.96 -0.27 -2.05
C ILE A 438 -17.13 0.11 -3.28
N SER A 439 -16.82 -0.90 -4.09
CA SER A 439 -16.02 -0.76 -5.31
C SER A 439 -16.84 -0.84 -6.59
N GLN A 440 -17.99 -1.52 -6.55
CA GLN A 440 -18.92 -1.68 -7.66
C GLN A 440 -20.33 -1.92 -7.13
N VAL A 441 -21.31 -1.43 -7.88
CA VAL A 441 -22.73 -1.63 -7.64
C VAL A 441 -23.36 -2.02 -8.97
N ASP A 442 -23.81 -3.28 -9.09
CA ASP A 442 -24.51 -3.77 -10.27
C ASP A 442 -26.01 -3.85 -10.00
N SER A 443 -26.83 -3.37 -10.92
CA SER A 443 -28.28 -3.52 -10.80
C SER A 443 -28.68 -4.99 -10.97
N LEU A 444 -29.37 -5.55 -9.97
CA LEU A 444 -30.03 -6.86 -10.09
C LEU A 444 -31.51 -6.67 -10.46
N THR A 445 -32.16 -5.69 -9.81
CA THR A 445 -33.53 -5.24 -10.08
C THR A 445 -33.61 -3.73 -9.84
N ASP A 446 -34.80 -3.13 -9.96
CA ASP A 446 -35.01 -1.69 -9.69
C ASP A 446 -34.70 -1.27 -8.24
N LYS A 447 -34.75 -2.20 -7.28
CA LYS A 447 -34.56 -1.92 -5.84
C LYS A 447 -33.39 -2.68 -5.21
N THR A 448 -32.95 -3.78 -5.85
CA THR A 448 -31.86 -4.62 -5.35
C THR A 448 -30.65 -4.47 -6.24
N VAL A 449 -29.50 -4.26 -5.61
CA VAL A 449 -28.20 -4.16 -6.25
C VAL A 449 -27.27 -5.23 -5.71
N GLN A 450 -26.37 -5.73 -6.54
CA GLN A 450 -25.22 -6.49 -6.09
C GLN A 450 -24.13 -5.50 -5.69
N ILE A 451 -23.77 -5.47 -4.42
CA ILE A 451 -22.65 -4.69 -3.91
C ILE A 451 -21.41 -5.56 -3.97
N THR A 452 -20.37 -5.06 -4.62
CA THR A 452 -19.03 -5.66 -4.56
C THR A 452 -18.08 -4.65 -3.93
N GLY A 453 -17.40 -5.06 -2.86
CA GLY A 453 -16.57 -4.17 -2.08
C GLY A 453 -15.47 -4.88 -1.32
N TYR A 454 -14.62 -4.11 -0.67
CA TYR A 454 -13.52 -4.61 0.13
C TYR A 454 -13.85 -4.54 1.61
N LEU A 455 -13.88 -5.70 2.29
CA LEU A 455 -13.96 -5.78 3.74
C LEU A 455 -12.53 -5.92 4.30
N THR A 456 -12.06 -4.84 4.92
CA THR A 456 -10.80 -4.80 5.66
C THR A 456 -11.05 -5.07 7.13
N ILE A 457 -10.41 -6.11 7.65
CA ILE A 457 -10.30 -6.37 9.10
C ILE A 457 -8.81 -6.39 9.40
N LYS A 458 -8.35 -5.58 10.36
CA LYS A 458 -6.92 -5.36 10.64
C LYS A 458 -6.19 -4.74 9.43
N THR A 459 -5.31 -5.50 8.80
CA THR A 459 -4.55 -5.14 7.58
C THR A 459 -4.92 -6.02 6.39
N VAL A 460 -5.81 -6.99 6.60
CA VAL A 460 -6.25 -7.94 5.58
C VAL A 460 -7.56 -7.43 5.01
N SER A 461 -7.54 -7.09 3.73
CA SER A 461 -8.72 -6.73 2.97
C SER A 461 -9.08 -7.88 2.05
N ARG A 462 -10.35 -8.27 2.03
CA ARG A 462 -10.83 -9.23 1.03
C ARG A 462 -12.00 -8.62 0.27
N LEU A 463 -12.15 -9.03 -0.98
CA LEU A 463 -13.35 -8.74 -1.74
C LEU A 463 -14.51 -9.53 -1.13
N VAL A 464 -15.62 -8.84 -0.93
CA VAL A 464 -16.91 -9.42 -0.54
C VAL A 464 -17.94 -8.97 -1.55
N SER A 465 -18.89 -9.84 -1.87
CA SER A 465 -19.98 -9.52 -2.78
C SER A 465 -21.29 -10.01 -2.18
N PHE A 466 -22.27 -9.12 -2.10
CA PHE A 466 -23.54 -9.41 -1.46
C PHE A 466 -24.68 -8.54 -2.02
N PRO A 467 -25.92 -9.04 -2.01
CA PRO A 467 -27.07 -8.27 -2.42
C PRO A 467 -27.45 -7.23 -1.34
N ALA A 468 -27.89 -6.06 -1.79
CA ALA A 468 -28.43 -5.02 -0.96
C ALA A 468 -29.67 -4.38 -1.60
N THR A 469 -30.64 -4.01 -0.77
CA THR A 469 -31.79 -3.20 -1.18
C THR A 469 -31.52 -1.75 -0.82
N ILE A 470 -31.62 -0.85 -1.81
CA ILE A 470 -31.37 0.58 -1.64
C ILE A 470 -32.65 1.36 -1.94
N GLU A 471 -33.06 2.23 -1.02
CA GLU A 471 -34.17 3.15 -1.20
C GLU A 471 -33.74 4.57 -0.81
N VAL A 472 -34.02 5.53 -1.69
CA VAL A 472 -33.74 6.95 -1.45
C VAL A 472 -35.05 7.70 -1.44
N LYS A 473 -35.41 8.27 -0.28
CA LYS A 473 -36.66 9.02 -0.11
C LYS A 473 -36.42 10.23 0.78
N ASN A 474 -36.89 11.41 0.34
CA ASN A 474 -36.81 12.66 1.10
C ASN A 474 -35.40 13.01 1.61
N GLY A 475 -34.35 12.75 0.82
CA GLY A 475 -32.96 13.03 1.23
C GLY A 475 -32.39 12.04 2.25
N ILE A 476 -33.09 10.94 2.51
CA ILE A 476 -32.62 9.83 3.36
C ILE A 476 -32.41 8.61 2.48
N LEU A 477 -31.22 8.02 2.57
CA LEU A 477 -30.90 6.73 1.97
C LEU A 477 -31.01 5.64 3.02
N ASN A 478 -31.81 4.61 2.71
CA ASN A 478 -31.92 3.38 3.48
C ASN A 478 -31.30 2.23 2.67
N ALA A 479 -30.34 1.54 3.27
CA ALA A 479 -29.71 0.36 2.69
C ALA A 479 -29.84 -0.82 3.65
N ASN A 480 -30.32 -1.95 3.13
CA ASN A 480 -30.40 -3.21 3.87
C ASN A 480 -29.65 -4.28 3.08
N ALA A 481 -28.76 -5.02 3.75
CA ALA A 481 -27.94 -6.03 3.10
C ALA A 481 -27.70 -7.23 4.01
N LYS A 482 -27.38 -8.38 3.39
CA LYS A 482 -26.91 -9.56 4.11
C LYS A 482 -25.55 -9.99 3.56
N LEU A 483 -24.52 -9.99 4.40
CA LEU A 483 -23.16 -10.40 4.06
C LEU A 483 -22.77 -11.61 4.89
N THR A 484 -22.38 -12.70 4.25
CA THR A 484 -21.78 -13.87 4.92
C THR A 484 -20.29 -13.89 4.65
N ILE A 485 -19.47 -14.06 5.68
CA ILE A 485 -18.01 -14.26 5.53
C ILE A 485 -17.55 -15.50 6.27
N ASP A 486 -16.49 -16.12 5.77
CA ASP A 486 -15.70 -17.10 6.52
C ASP A 486 -14.56 -16.38 7.24
N ARG A 487 -14.56 -16.42 8.58
CA ARG A 487 -13.56 -15.73 9.42
C ARG A 487 -12.14 -16.24 9.21
N THR A 488 -11.97 -17.49 8.79
CA THR A 488 -10.65 -18.10 8.57
C THR A 488 -9.87 -17.37 7.46
N ASN A 489 -10.56 -16.77 6.49
CA ASN A 489 -9.97 -15.98 5.40
C ASN A 489 -9.24 -14.71 5.88
N TRP A 490 -9.51 -14.26 7.12
CA TRP A 490 -8.84 -13.14 7.79
C TRP A 490 -7.92 -13.60 8.94
N GLY A 491 -7.71 -14.91 9.10
CA GLY A 491 -6.88 -15.49 10.16
C GLY A 491 -7.49 -15.35 11.56
N ILE A 492 -8.82 -15.30 11.64
CA ILE A 492 -9.58 -15.26 12.90
C ILE A 492 -10.15 -16.67 13.11
N ASN A 493 -9.69 -17.35 14.17
CA ASN A 493 -10.10 -18.72 14.50
C ASN A 493 -10.89 -18.74 15.81
N PHE A 494 -12.05 -19.42 15.86
CA PHE A 494 -12.83 -19.66 17.09
C PHE A 494 -12.16 -20.75 17.95
N GLN A 495 -11.91 -20.48 19.24
CA GLN A 495 -11.29 -21.37 20.25
C GLN A 495 -10.10 -22.27 19.83
N SER A 496 -8.89 -21.75 20.07
CA SER A 496 -7.75 -22.41 20.75
C SER A 496 -7.09 -23.67 20.13
N GLY A 497 -5.75 -23.66 20.10
CA GLY A 497 -4.92 -24.84 19.80
C GLY A 497 -5.03 -26.03 20.78
N LYS A 498 -6.12 -26.17 21.55
CA LYS A 498 -6.41 -27.34 22.40
C LYS A 498 -7.49 -28.27 21.83
N PHE A 499 -8.55 -27.76 21.20
CA PHE A 499 -9.57 -28.61 20.57
C PHE A 499 -9.13 -29.10 19.18
N TYR A 500 -8.52 -28.21 18.38
CA TYR A 500 -8.09 -28.53 17.01
C TYR A 500 -6.86 -29.45 16.92
N LYS A 501 -6.05 -29.56 17.99
CA LYS A 501 -4.93 -30.53 18.01
C LYS A 501 -5.39 -32.00 17.91
N LYS A 502 -6.67 -32.29 18.20
CA LYS A 502 -7.24 -33.65 18.04
C LYS A 502 -7.76 -33.93 16.63
N MET A 503 -7.94 -32.92 15.78
CA MET A 503 -8.43 -33.05 14.40
C MET A 503 -7.39 -32.46 13.45
N ALA A 504 -6.22 -33.10 13.38
CA ALA A 504 -5.02 -32.55 12.75
C ALA A 504 -5.15 -32.23 11.25
N ASP A 505 -6.22 -32.61 10.55
CA ASP A 505 -6.33 -32.47 9.09
C ASP A 505 -7.69 -31.97 8.56
N GLN A 506 -8.57 -31.40 9.41
CA GLN A 506 -9.87 -30.88 8.95
C GLN A 506 -9.97 -29.35 9.07
N ILE A 507 -10.00 -28.66 7.92
CA ILE A 507 -10.35 -27.24 7.83
C ILE A 507 -11.88 -27.15 8.00
N VAL A 508 -12.34 -26.69 9.16
CA VAL A 508 -13.77 -26.40 9.38
C VAL A 508 -13.99 -24.90 9.11
N SER A 509 -14.78 -24.58 8.09
CA SER A 509 -15.17 -23.20 7.77
C SER A 509 -16.05 -22.61 8.87
N ASP A 510 -15.78 -21.37 9.27
CA ASP A 510 -16.45 -20.69 10.38
C ASP A 510 -17.18 -19.43 9.89
N GLU A 511 -18.40 -19.65 9.39
CA GLU A 511 -19.23 -18.65 8.73
C GLU A 511 -19.94 -17.74 9.75
N ILE A 512 -19.87 -16.43 9.50
CA ILE A 512 -20.67 -15.41 10.18
C ILE A 512 -21.57 -14.71 9.17
N ASP A 513 -22.86 -14.64 9.51
CA ASP A 513 -23.84 -13.83 8.81
C ASP A 513 -23.93 -12.44 9.45
N PHE A 514 -23.80 -11.40 8.63
CA PHE A 514 -24.06 -10.01 8.97
C PHE A 514 -25.35 -9.54 8.29
N GLU A 515 -26.30 -9.05 9.08
CA GLU A 515 -27.44 -8.26 8.63
C GLU A 515 -27.09 -6.78 8.84
N ILE A 516 -26.92 -6.06 7.73
CA ILE A 516 -26.46 -4.67 7.70
C ILE A 516 -27.68 -3.78 7.42
N LYS A 517 -27.90 -2.81 8.30
CA LYS A 517 -28.87 -1.73 8.09
C LYS A 517 -28.15 -0.39 8.17
N ILE A 518 -28.18 0.38 7.09
CA ILE A 518 -27.60 1.73 7.03
C ILE A 518 -28.71 2.73 6.76
N VAL A 519 -28.72 3.79 7.56
CA VAL A 519 -29.44 5.03 7.26
C VAL A 519 -28.40 6.12 7.04
N ALA A 520 -28.48 6.80 5.92
CA ALA A 520 -27.57 7.89 5.59
C ALA A 520 -28.36 9.12 5.15
N LYS A 521 -27.84 10.30 5.53
CA LYS A 521 -28.49 11.60 5.29
C LYS A 521 -27.56 12.47 4.45
N LYS A 522 -28.13 13.22 3.51
CA LYS A 522 -27.39 14.10 2.62
C LYS A 522 -26.58 15.15 3.36
#